data_AF-A0A9W4PCU0-F1
#
_entry.id   AF-A0A9W4PCU0-F1
#
_cell.length_a   1.000
_cell.length_b   1.000
_cell.length_c   1.000
_cell.angle_alpha   90.00
_cell.angle_beta   90.00
_cell.angle_gamma   90.00
#
_symmetry.space_group_name_H-M   'P 1'
#
loop_
_entity.id
_entity.type
_entity.pdbx_description
1 polymer ?
#
loop_
_entity_poly.entity_id
_entity_poly.type
_entity_poly.pdbx_seq_one_letter_code
_entity_poly.pdbx_strand_id
1 'polypeptide(L)'
;MNNLTVSSGEWNKSFESNEHTYHIEVDNDISSVEMNATTNASGATIEYDGESSKKVKIKDKAKTAISVTVSKDGERRTYVLVFEKGMDDGNG
;
A
#
# COMPACT_ATOMS: atom_id res chain seq x y z
N MET A 1 4.20 12.59 3.58
CA MET A 1 4.90 11.33 3.25
C MET A 1 5.89 11.62 2.14
N ASN A 2 7.15 11.22 2.32
CA ASN A 2 8.22 11.45 1.34
C ASN A 2 8.84 10.14 0.83
N ASN A 3 8.46 9.00 1.42
CA ASN A 3 8.82 7.68 0.90
C ASN A 3 7.72 6.68 1.30
N LEU A 4 7.51 5.69 0.45
CA LEU A 4 6.68 4.52 0.71
C LEU A 4 7.21 3.35 -0.09
N THR A 5 7.49 2.24 0.59
CA THR A 5 7.90 0.98 -0.03
C THR A 5 7.06 -0.17 0.51
N VAL A 6 7.04 -1.28 -0.24
CA VAL A 6 6.47 -2.57 0.19
C VAL A 6 7.56 -3.63 0.16
N SER A 7 7.44 -4.65 1.03
CA SER A 7 8.40 -5.76 1.10
C SER A 7 8.39 -6.68 -0.12
N SER A 8 7.31 -6.68 -0.92
CA SER A 8 7.15 -7.52 -2.10
C SER A 8 6.23 -6.85 -3.12
N GLY A 9 6.53 -7.09 -4.40
CA GLY A 9 5.76 -6.63 -5.54
C GLY A 9 6.45 -5.55 -6.37
N GLU A 10 5.98 -5.38 -7.59
CA GLU A 10 6.49 -4.41 -8.56
C GLU A 10 5.53 -3.24 -8.70
N TRP A 11 6.03 -2.02 -8.45
CA TRP A 11 5.21 -0.82 -8.57
C TRP A 11 5.10 -0.41 -10.03
N ASN A 12 3.91 0.00 -10.45
CA ASN A 12 3.69 0.55 -11.78
C ASN A 12 4.46 1.86 -12.05
N LYS A 13 4.87 2.56 -10.98
CA LYS A 13 5.67 3.79 -11.03
C LYS A 13 6.38 4.01 -9.69
N SER A 14 7.47 4.77 -9.72
CA SER A 14 8.14 5.22 -8.49
C SER A 14 7.21 6.08 -7.63
N PHE A 15 7.42 6.07 -6.31
CA PHE A 15 6.62 6.85 -5.38
C PHE A 15 6.87 8.35 -5.54
N GLU A 16 5.78 9.10 -5.71
CA GLU A 16 5.73 10.56 -5.79
C GLU A 16 4.68 11.13 -4.82
N SER A 17 5.04 12.14 -4.03
CA SER A 17 4.18 12.62 -2.92
C SER A 17 2.87 13.30 -3.32
N ASN A 18 2.71 13.64 -4.60
CA ASN A 18 1.50 14.20 -5.22
C ASN A 18 0.60 13.14 -5.87
N GLU A 19 1.09 11.91 -6.00
CA GLU A 19 0.36 10.78 -6.55
C GLU A 19 -0.27 9.97 -5.41
N HIS A 20 -1.59 9.77 -5.49
CA HIS A 20 -2.38 9.20 -4.38
C HIS A 20 -2.82 7.76 -4.67
N THR A 21 -2.53 7.21 -5.85
CA THR A 21 -2.90 5.84 -6.23
C THR A 21 -1.78 5.16 -6.98
N TYR A 22 -1.49 3.93 -6.59
CA TYR A 22 -0.46 3.09 -7.17
C TYR A 22 -0.98 1.67 -7.37
N HIS A 23 -0.49 1.02 -8.40
CA HIS A 23 -0.75 -0.38 -8.66
C HIS A 23 0.55 -1.15 -8.40
N ILE A 24 0.43 -2.26 -7.69
CA ILE A 24 1.56 -3.11 -7.29
C ILE A 24 1.24 -4.53 -7.70
N GLU A 25 1.98 -5.08 -8.65
CA GLU A 25 1.86 -6.47 -9.04
C GLU A 25 2.54 -7.36 -8.00
N VAL A 26 1.87 -8.43 -7.56
CA VAL A 26 2.39 -9.40 -6.59
C VAL A 26 2.08 -10.83 -7.03
N ASP A 27 2.98 -11.75 -6.67
CA ASP A 27 2.77 -13.17 -6.90
C ASP A 27 1.53 -13.71 -6.17
N ASN A 28 0.93 -14.76 -6.73
CA ASN A 28 -0.32 -15.33 -6.22
C ASN A 28 -0.20 -15.92 -4.80
N ASP A 29 0.98 -16.39 -4.41
CA ASP A 29 1.25 -16.97 -3.09
C ASP A 29 1.44 -15.93 -1.97
N ILE A 30 1.59 -14.64 -2.32
CA ILE A 30 1.69 -13.55 -1.35
C ILE A 30 0.38 -13.36 -0.60
N SER A 31 0.40 -13.61 0.70
CA SER A 31 -0.75 -13.44 1.60
C SER A 31 -0.64 -12.22 2.52
N SER A 32 0.55 -11.62 2.63
CA SER A 32 0.79 -10.39 3.38
C SER A 32 2.03 -9.66 2.89
N VAL A 33 2.05 -8.35 3.06
CA VAL A 33 3.22 -7.51 2.82
C VAL A 33 3.48 -6.60 4.00
N GLU A 34 4.72 -6.17 4.18
CA GLU A 34 5.08 -5.12 5.12
C GLU A 34 5.26 -3.80 4.36
N MET A 35 4.59 -2.74 4.84
CA MET A 35 4.68 -1.41 4.27
C MET A 35 5.58 -0.51 5.12
N ASN A 36 6.43 0.25 4.46
CA ASN A 36 7.34 1.19 5.12
C ASN A 36 7.16 2.59 4.54
N ALA A 37 6.31 3.37 5.19
CA ALA A 37 6.14 4.79 4.91
C ALA A 37 7.03 5.64 5.82
N THR A 38 7.58 6.73 5.28
CA THR A 38 8.23 7.78 6.07
C THR A 38 7.68 9.16 5.73
N THR A 39 7.67 10.04 6.73
CA THR A 39 7.21 11.42 6.57
C THR A 39 8.13 12.35 7.35
N ASN A 40 8.48 13.50 6.76
CA ASN A 40 9.22 14.57 7.43
C ASN A 40 8.32 15.46 8.31
N ALA A 41 7.00 15.22 8.31
CA ALA A 41 6.05 15.93 9.15
C ALA A 41 6.20 15.45 10.61
N SER A 42 6.91 16.24 11.43
CA SER A 42 7.12 15.93 12.84
C SER A 42 5.80 15.77 13.59
N GLY A 43 5.68 14.72 14.41
CA GLY A 43 4.45 14.43 15.16
C GLY A 43 3.27 13.97 14.31
N ALA A 44 3.51 13.55 13.06
CA ALA A 44 2.49 12.89 12.25
C ALA A 44 2.38 11.41 12.60
N THR A 45 1.17 10.87 12.50
CA THR A 45 0.90 9.44 12.65
C THR A 45 0.70 8.81 11.28
N ILE A 46 1.19 7.58 11.10
CA ILE A 46 0.95 6.78 9.90
C ILE A 46 0.12 5.55 10.27
N GLU A 47 -0.93 5.33 9.50
CA GLU A 47 -1.81 4.16 9.61
C GLU A 47 -1.85 3.42 8.27
N TYR A 48 -1.94 2.10 8.34
CA TYR A 48 -1.98 1.16 7.24
C TYR A 48 -3.29 0.39 7.34
N ASP A 49 -4.18 0.60 6.38
CA ASP A 49 -5.57 0.13 6.41
C ASP A 49 -6.34 0.49 7.69
N GLY A 50 -6.00 1.64 8.29
CA GLY A 50 -6.58 2.11 9.56
C GLY A 50 -5.94 1.53 10.82
N GLU A 51 -4.87 0.73 10.69
CA GLU A 51 -4.13 0.17 11.83
C GLU A 51 -2.70 0.74 11.92
N SER A 52 -2.07 0.67 13.09
CA SER A 52 -0.66 1.05 13.25
C SER A 52 0.32 -0.03 12.75
N SER A 53 -0.18 -1.24 12.50
CA SER A 53 0.62 -2.36 12.00
C SER A 53 1.06 -2.12 10.56
N LYS A 54 2.37 -2.17 10.32
CA LYS A 54 2.94 -2.11 8.96
C LYS A 54 2.60 -3.32 8.10
N LYS A 55 2.34 -4.47 8.75
CA LYS A 55 2.06 -5.72 8.06
C LYS A 55 0.56 -5.79 7.75
N VAL A 56 0.23 -5.87 6.46
CA VAL A 56 -1.15 -5.94 5.98
C VAL A 56 -1.39 -7.24 5.21
N LYS A 57 -2.64 -7.69 5.23
CA LYS A 57 -3.07 -8.91 4.53
C LYS A 57 -3.41 -8.59 3.07
N ILE A 58 -2.82 -9.35 2.15
CA ILE A 58 -3.24 -9.38 0.74
C ILE A 58 -4.28 -10.48 0.60
N LYS A 59 -5.47 -10.12 0.13
CA LYS A 59 -6.57 -11.07 -0.01
C LYS A 59 -6.31 -11.94 -1.24
N ASP A 60 -6.80 -13.17 -1.19
CA ASP A 60 -6.75 -14.09 -2.32
C ASP A 60 -7.84 -13.73 -3.35
N LYS A 61 -7.60 -12.63 -4.07
CA LYS A 61 -8.44 -12.09 -5.14
C LYS A 61 -7.60 -11.24 -6.09
N ALA A 62 -8.10 -11.00 -7.29
CA ALA A 62 -7.37 -10.27 -8.33
C ALA A 62 -6.88 -8.88 -7.88
N LYS A 63 -7.67 -8.15 -7.07
CA LYS A 63 -7.30 -6.82 -6.56
C LYS A 63 -7.59 -6.64 -5.08
N THR A 64 -6.57 -6.23 -4.33
CA THR A 64 -6.69 -5.81 -2.92
C THR A 64 -6.24 -4.37 -2.77
N ALA A 65 -7.16 -3.47 -2.42
CA ALA A 65 -6.83 -2.08 -2.11
C ALA A 65 -6.49 -1.95 -0.62
N ILE A 66 -5.38 -1.27 -0.33
CA ILE A 66 -4.92 -0.95 1.02
C ILE A 66 -4.65 0.56 1.09
N SER A 67 -5.10 1.20 2.17
CA SER A 67 -4.82 2.63 2.40
C SER A 67 -3.58 2.85 3.26
N VAL A 68 -2.82 3.89 2.97
CA VAL A 68 -1.76 4.42 3.84
C VAL A 68 -2.11 5.87 4.15
N THR A 69 -2.43 6.15 5.41
CA THR A 69 -2.90 7.47 5.83
C THR A 69 -1.86 8.13 6.72
N VAL A 70 -1.49 9.36 6.37
CA VAL A 70 -0.68 10.24 7.23
C VAL A 70 -1.59 11.30 7.81
N SER A 71 -1.65 11.37 9.14
CA SER A 71 -2.48 12.32 9.87
C SER A 71 -1.60 13.25 10.72
N LYS A 72 -1.85 14.56 10.66
CA LYS A 72 -1.16 15.58 11.45
C LYS A 72 -2.11 16.73 11.77
N ASP A 73 -2.30 17.03 13.05
CA ASP A 73 -3.07 18.19 13.53
C ASP A 73 -4.45 18.38 12.86
N GLY A 74 -5.16 17.27 12.60
CA GLY A 74 -6.47 17.26 11.95
C GLY A 74 -6.45 17.17 10.42
N GLU A 75 -5.30 17.40 9.78
CA GLU A 75 -5.11 17.15 8.36
C GLU A 75 -4.82 15.67 8.09
N ARG A 76 -5.38 15.13 7.01
CA ARG A 76 -5.17 13.74 6.59
C ARG A 76 -4.80 13.69 5.12
N ARG A 77 -3.78 12.90 4.79
CA ARG A 77 -3.44 12.53 3.41
C ARG A 77 -3.45 11.01 3.28
N THR A 78 -4.20 10.51 2.31
CA THR A 78 -4.37 9.08 2.08
C THR A 78 -3.83 8.68 0.72
N TYR A 79 -3.03 7.64 0.70
CA TYR A 79 -2.51 6.97 -0.49
C TYR A 79 -3.16 5.61 -0.59
N VAL A 80 -3.55 5.19 -1.80
CA VAL A 80 -4.19 3.90 -2.06
C VAL A 80 -3.23 3.03 -2.87
N LEU A 81 -2.88 1.87 -2.32
CA LEU A 81 -2.12 0.84 -3.00
C LEU A 81 -3.08 -0.25 -3.46
N VAL A 82 -3.16 -0.48 -4.76
CA VAL A 82 -3.94 -1.56 -5.36
C VAL A 82 -2.97 -2.70 -5.65
N PHE A 83 -2.97 -3.72 -4.80
CA PHE A 83 -2.23 -4.95 -5.05
C PHE A 83 -2.98 -5.81 -6.05
N GLU A 84 -2.30 -6.17 -7.13
CA GLU A 84 -2.85 -6.94 -8.25
C GLU A 84 -2.17 -8.30 -8.29
N LYS A 85 -2.98 -9.35 -8.20
CA LYS A 85 -2.55 -10.74 -8.40
C LYS A 85 -2.92 -11.15 -9.81
N GLY A 86 -1.99 -11.80 -10.51
CA GLY A 86 -2.27 -12.52 -11.74
C GLY A 86 -3.12 -13.75 -11.47
N MET A 87 -4.39 -13.57 -11.10
CA MET A 87 -5.32 -14.67 -11.05
C MET A 87 -5.50 -15.17 -12.49
N ASP A 88 -4.91 -16.32 -12.77
CA ASP A 88 -5.23 -17.05 -13.98
C ASP A 88 -6.72 -17.40 -13.88
N ASP A 89 -7.54 -16.77 -14.72
CA ASP A 89 -8.96 -17.05 -14.84
C ASP A 89 -9.06 -18.47 -15.42
N GLY A 90 -8.94 -19.48 -14.55
CA GLY A 90 -8.88 -20.89 -14.93
C GLY A 90 -10.05 -21.28 -15.83
N ASN A 91 -9.83 -21.21 -17.14
CA ASN A 91 -10.66 -21.78 -18.17
C ASN A 91 -9.81 -22.80 -18.93
N GLY A 92 -9.61 -23.94 -18.28
CA GLY A 92 -9.15 -25.19 -18.88
C GLY A 92 -10.25 -26.22 -18.80
#